data_AF-A0A2I1HPN0-F1
#
_entry.id   AF-A0A2I1HPN0-F1
#
_cell.length_a   1.000
_cell.length_b   1.000
_cell.length_c   1.000
_cell.angle_alpha   90.00
_cell.angle_beta   90.00
_cell.angle_gamma   90.00
#
_symmetry.space_group_name_H-M   'P 1'
#
loop_
_entity.id
_entity.type
_entity.pdbx_description
1 polymer ?
#
loop_
_entity_poly.entity_id
_entity_poly.type
_entity_poly.pdbx_seq_one_letter_code
_entity_poly.pdbx_strand_id
1 'polypeptide(L)'
;MSCNKEFSEEDLIKFEDLITIWSCEFVEIFSRFSPSELKLPKLHSWRYHVVPAIRQFGSINSFTTETFETLHKYYVKIPYRKSNKKEVRQKALIESTTKTVKQKIGQLSSKLYDIRFSAFENHLETFQQLEILNPLQLEGMENLLDSLNKLKDDILLDKVDSFI
;
A
#
# COMPACT_ATOMS: atom_id res chain seq x y z
N MET A 1 -16.40 33.52 1.45
CA MET A 1 -16.50 34.94 1.07
C MET A 1 -15.97 35.75 2.24
N SER A 2 -14.77 36.33 2.09
CA SER A 2 -14.20 37.24 3.10
C SER A 2 -15.02 38.54 3.09
N CYS A 3 -15.39 39.05 4.26
CA CYS A 3 -16.20 40.25 4.40
C CYS A 3 -15.43 41.46 3.83
N ASN A 4 -15.99 42.14 2.84
CA ASN A 4 -15.47 43.41 2.27
C ASN A 4 -15.67 44.57 3.26
N LYS A 5 -15.12 44.45 4.47
CA LYS A 5 -14.87 45.63 5.31
C LYS A 5 -13.46 46.08 5.00
N GLU A 6 -13.35 47.11 4.18
CA GLU A 6 -12.09 47.82 4.01
C GLU A 6 -11.65 48.37 5.37
N PHE A 7 -10.39 48.11 5.74
CA PHE A 7 -9.81 48.67 6.95
C PHE A 7 -9.69 50.19 6.76
N SER A 8 -10.06 50.96 7.78
CA SER A 8 -9.84 52.41 7.72
C SER A 8 -8.33 52.70 7.80
N GLU A 9 -7.88 53.84 7.28
CA GLU A 9 -6.47 54.24 7.43
C GLU A 9 -6.07 54.41 8.90
N GLU A 10 -7.00 54.81 9.77
CA GLU A 10 -6.77 54.85 11.23
C GLU A 10 -6.51 53.46 11.81
N ASP A 11 -7.25 52.44 11.36
CA ASP A 11 -7.02 51.05 11.76
C ASP A 11 -5.63 50.57 11.29
N LEU A 12 -5.23 50.94 10.06
CA LEU A 12 -3.94 50.56 9.49
C LEU A 12 -2.77 51.22 10.21
N ILE A 13 -2.86 52.51 10.54
CA ILE A 13 -1.84 53.22 11.32
C ILE A 13 -1.72 52.59 12.70
N LYS A 14 -2.84 52.38 13.40
CA LYS A 14 -2.85 51.74 14.72
C LYS A 14 -2.25 50.34 14.66
N PHE A 15 -2.54 49.59 13.61
CA PHE A 15 -1.99 48.25 13.42
C PHE A 15 -0.48 48.28 13.14
N GLU A 16 0.00 49.25 12.37
CA GLU A 16 1.43 49.47 12.09
C GLU A 16 2.21 49.77 13.38
N ASP A 17 1.65 50.62 14.25
CA ASP A 17 2.23 50.92 15.57
C ASP A 17 2.26 49.68 16.48
N LEU A 18 1.15 48.94 16.56
CA LEU A 18 1.05 47.73 17.36
C LEU A 18 2.01 46.64 16.91
N ILE A 19 2.13 46.41 15.59
CA ILE A 19 3.11 45.44 15.04
C ILE A 19 4.53 45.89 15.37
N THR A 20 4.82 47.19 15.27
CA THR A 20 6.15 47.73 15.56
C THR A 20 6.52 47.48 17.03
N ILE A 21 5.65 47.86 17.97
CA ILE A 21 5.85 47.64 19.41
C ILE A 21 6.01 46.15 19.69
N TRP A 22 5.06 45.33 19.23
CA TRP A 22 5.09 43.88 19.44
C TRP A 22 6.37 43.24 18.89
N SER A 23 6.83 43.65 17.70
CA SER A 23 8.04 43.10 17.10
C SER A 23 9.30 43.46 17.89
N CYS A 24 9.36 44.67 18.47
CA CYS A 24 10.47 45.08 19.33
C CYS A 24 10.49 44.25 20.62
N GLU A 25 9.34 44.14 21.30
CA GLU A 25 9.21 43.33 22.53
C GLU A 25 9.53 41.85 22.27
N PHE A 26 9.06 41.30 21.16
CA PHE A 26 9.34 39.92 20.75
C PHE A 26 10.85 39.70 20.57
N VAL A 27 11.55 40.60 19.88
CA VAL A 27 13.00 40.50 19.70
C VAL A 27 13.73 40.65 21.03
N GLU A 28 13.32 41.58 21.88
CA GLU A 28 13.93 41.81 23.19
C GLU A 28 13.84 40.57 24.09
N ILE A 29 12.66 39.94 24.18
CA ILE A 29 12.43 38.78 25.06
C ILE A 29 13.17 37.53 24.57
N PHE A 30 13.18 37.31 23.25
CA PHE A 30 13.60 36.03 22.67
C PHE A 30 14.99 36.04 22.01
N SER A 31 15.61 37.21 21.82
CA SER A 31 16.93 37.34 21.17
C SER A 31 18.00 36.45 21.81
N ARG A 32 18.01 36.35 23.13
CA ARG A 32 18.94 35.48 23.90
C ARG A 32 18.84 33.99 23.56
N PHE A 33 17.72 33.53 23.02
CA PHE A 33 17.51 32.13 22.64
C PHE A 33 17.80 31.88 21.15
N SER A 34 18.14 32.92 20.38
CA SER A 34 18.35 32.84 18.94
C SER A 34 19.79 33.24 18.58
N PRO A 35 20.60 32.31 18.05
CA PRO A 35 21.94 32.63 17.57
C PRO A 35 21.97 33.67 16.45
N SER A 36 20.85 33.87 15.76
CA SER A 36 20.68 34.84 14.67
C SER A 36 20.03 36.16 15.11
N GLU A 37 19.89 36.39 16.42
CA GLU A 37 19.23 37.59 16.98
C GLU A 37 17.81 37.79 16.45
N LEU A 38 17.12 36.70 16.10
CA LEU A 38 15.78 36.73 15.51
C LEU A 38 15.66 37.53 14.22
N LYS A 39 16.72 37.56 13.40
CA LYS A 39 16.69 38.03 12.00
C LYS A 39 15.88 37.06 11.11
N LEU A 40 14.58 36.96 11.39
CA LEU A 40 13.65 36.08 10.69
C LEU A 40 13.03 36.85 9.51
N PRO A 41 13.20 36.39 8.26
CA PRO A 41 12.59 37.03 7.09
C PRO A 41 11.07 37.17 7.23
N LYS A 42 10.41 36.23 7.91
CA LYS A 42 8.97 36.30 8.21
C LYS A 42 8.62 37.44 9.16
N LEU A 43 9.43 37.69 10.19
CA LEU A 43 9.22 38.79 11.13
C LEU A 43 9.45 40.14 10.43
N HIS A 44 10.48 40.23 9.58
CA HIS A 44 10.73 41.40 8.74
C HIS A 44 9.55 41.69 7.80
N SER A 45 9.07 40.68 7.07
CA SER A 45 7.91 40.81 6.20
C SER A 45 6.66 41.22 6.97
N TRP A 46 6.45 40.66 8.17
CA TRP A 46 5.32 40.99 9.02
C TRP A 46 5.38 42.46 9.48
N ARG A 47 6.55 42.92 9.91
CA ARG A 47 6.77 44.29 10.40
C ARG A 47 6.65 45.35 9.32
N TYR A 48 7.24 45.12 8.15
CA TYR A 48 7.45 46.18 7.17
C TYR A 48 6.57 46.09 5.93
N HIS A 49 5.98 44.93 5.62
CA HIS A 49 5.31 44.73 4.33
C HIS A 49 3.82 44.40 4.43
N VAL A 50 3.32 44.04 5.62
CA VAL A 50 1.90 43.70 5.81
C VAL A 50 0.99 44.90 5.57
N VAL A 51 1.24 46.03 6.23
CA VAL A 51 0.40 47.22 6.08
C VAL A 51 0.48 47.80 4.65
N PRO A 52 1.67 47.95 4.05
CA PRO A 52 1.76 48.32 2.63
C PRO A 52 1.01 47.36 1.69
N ALA A 53 1.08 46.05 1.93
CA ALA A 53 0.34 45.07 1.12
C ALA A 53 -1.18 45.21 1.29
N ILE A 54 -1.68 45.49 2.49
CA ILE A 54 -3.12 45.76 2.72
C ILE A 54 -3.53 47.04 2.00
N ARG A 55 -2.74 48.13 2.07
CA ARG A 55 -3.03 49.37 1.34
C ARG A 55 -3.08 49.16 -0.18
N GLN A 56 -2.16 48.35 -0.72
CA GLN A 56 -2.07 48.12 -2.16
C GLN A 56 -3.14 47.14 -2.68
N PHE A 57 -3.46 46.10 -1.92
CA PHE A 57 -4.27 44.98 -2.40
C PHE A 57 -5.60 44.79 -1.64
N GLY A 58 -5.89 45.64 -0.65
CA GLY A 58 -7.11 45.65 0.17
C GLY A 58 -7.16 44.55 1.24
N SER A 59 -6.71 43.33 0.93
CA SER A 59 -6.66 42.23 1.90
C SER A 59 -5.48 41.30 1.62
N ILE A 60 -4.85 40.80 2.69
CA ILE A 60 -3.80 39.76 2.57
C ILE A 60 -4.41 38.38 2.39
N ASN A 61 -5.61 38.15 2.94
CA ASN A 61 -6.24 36.83 2.98
C ASN A 61 -6.64 36.31 1.59
N SER A 62 -6.79 37.19 0.60
CA SER A 62 -7.02 36.81 -0.80
C SER A 62 -5.79 36.21 -1.48
N PHE A 63 -4.58 36.37 -0.91
CA PHE A 63 -3.32 35.90 -1.49
C PHE A 63 -2.73 34.69 -0.76
N THR A 64 -3.49 34.03 0.12
CA THR A 64 -3.01 32.85 0.82
C THR A 64 -2.94 31.64 -0.12
N THR A 65 -2.02 30.73 0.15
CA THR A 65 -1.92 29.46 -0.60
C THR A 65 -2.94 28.42 -0.13
N GLU A 66 -3.89 28.79 0.73
CA GLU A 66 -4.83 27.86 1.38
C GLU A 66 -5.63 27.05 0.36
N THR A 67 -6.12 27.68 -0.71
CA THR A 67 -6.84 26.98 -1.78
C THR A 67 -5.93 25.99 -2.49
N PHE A 68 -4.70 26.38 -2.83
CA PHE A 68 -3.75 25.49 -3.49
C PHE A 68 -3.36 24.30 -2.60
N GLU A 69 -3.07 24.54 -1.33
CA GLU A 69 -2.75 23.48 -0.36
C GLU A 69 -3.93 22.52 -0.18
N THR A 70 -5.15 23.06 -0.15
CA THR A 70 -6.37 22.25 -0.08
C THR A 70 -6.52 21.38 -1.33
N LEU A 71 -6.36 21.95 -2.52
CA LEU A 71 -6.42 21.20 -3.79
C LEU A 71 -5.33 20.12 -3.83
N HIS A 72 -4.10 20.46 -3.50
CA HIS A 72 -2.99 19.51 -3.46
C HIS A 72 -3.24 18.37 -2.46
N LYS A 73 -3.82 18.67 -1.29
CA LYS A 73 -4.25 17.66 -0.32
C LYS A 73 -5.29 16.71 -0.93
N TYR A 74 -6.33 17.24 -1.56
CA TYR A 74 -7.43 16.43 -2.10
C TYR A 74 -7.08 15.64 -3.34
N TYR A 75 -6.38 16.24 -4.29
CA TYR A 75 -6.13 15.66 -5.61
C TYR A 75 -4.81 14.90 -5.72
N VAL A 76 -3.82 15.20 -4.86
CA VAL A 76 -2.51 14.53 -4.90
C VAL A 76 -2.32 13.64 -3.68
N LYS A 77 -2.36 14.20 -2.47
CA LYS A 77 -2.00 13.44 -1.26
C LYS A 77 -3.00 12.33 -0.93
N ILE A 78 -4.31 12.56 -1.06
CA ILE A 78 -5.33 11.55 -0.77
C ILE A 78 -5.26 10.38 -1.76
N PRO A 79 -5.28 10.59 -3.09
CA PRO A 79 -5.14 9.50 -4.07
C PRO A 79 -3.83 8.74 -3.92
N TYR A 80 -2.70 9.44 -3.73
CA TYR A 80 -1.41 8.80 -3.51
C TYR A 80 -1.43 7.85 -2.30
N ARG A 81 -1.96 8.30 -1.15
CA ARG A 81 -2.09 7.46 0.05
C ARG A 81 -3.03 6.27 -0.17
N LYS A 82 -4.11 6.44 -0.95
CA LYS A 82 -5.03 5.35 -1.31
C LYS A 82 -4.36 4.31 -2.22
N SER A 83 -3.60 4.76 -3.22
CA SER A 83 -2.89 3.88 -4.15
C SER A 83 -1.80 3.06 -3.45
N ASN A 84 -0.94 3.72 -2.68
CA ASN A 84 0.21 3.09 -2.04
C ASN A 84 -0.18 2.01 -0.99
N LYS A 85 -1.39 2.07 -0.41
CA LYS A 85 -1.87 1.06 0.55
C LYS A 85 -2.48 -0.19 -0.10
N LYS A 86 -2.96 -0.12 -1.36
CA LYS A 86 -3.61 -1.25 -2.04
C LYS A 86 -2.60 -2.27 -2.55
N GLU A 87 -1.50 -1.81 -3.16
CA GLU A 87 -0.51 -2.72 -3.73
C GLU A 87 0.19 -3.59 -2.68
N VAL A 88 0.55 -3.01 -1.52
CA VAL A 88 1.20 -3.76 -0.43
C VAL A 88 0.28 -4.86 0.13
N ARG A 89 -1.02 -4.56 0.30
CA ARG A 89 -2.00 -5.54 0.81
C ARG A 89 -2.30 -6.64 -0.20
N GLN A 90 -2.43 -6.31 -1.48
CA GLN A 90 -2.67 -7.30 -2.53
C GLN A 90 -1.46 -8.22 -2.70
N LYS A 91 -0.24 -7.67 -2.75
CA LYS A 91 0.99 -8.48 -2.84
C LYS A 91 1.13 -9.41 -1.63
N ALA A 92 0.92 -8.92 -0.41
CA ALA A 92 1.01 -9.74 0.79
C ALA A 92 -0.05 -10.87 0.85
N LEU A 93 -1.28 -10.61 0.38
CA LEU A 93 -2.35 -11.61 0.35
C LEU A 93 -2.08 -12.69 -0.72
N ILE A 94 -1.62 -12.29 -1.91
CA ILE A 94 -1.24 -13.22 -2.98
C ILE A 94 -0.07 -14.09 -2.54
N GLU A 95 0.93 -13.50 -1.87
CA GLU A 95 2.10 -14.23 -1.40
C GLU A 95 1.77 -15.23 -0.27
N SER A 96 0.85 -14.90 0.64
CA SER A 96 0.43 -15.83 1.71
C SER A 96 -0.45 -16.98 1.21
N THR A 97 -1.36 -16.70 0.27
CA THR A 97 -2.20 -17.73 -0.35
C THR A 97 -1.39 -18.69 -1.21
N THR A 98 -0.48 -18.18 -2.03
CA THR A 98 0.40 -19.02 -2.87
C THR A 98 1.32 -19.92 -2.03
N LYS A 99 1.89 -19.42 -0.92
CA LYS A 99 2.69 -20.24 0.01
C LYS A 99 1.88 -21.38 0.63
N THR A 100 0.64 -21.10 1.06
CA THR A 100 -0.24 -22.10 1.67
C THR A 100 -0.64 -23.19 0.68
N VAL A 101 -0.95 -22.82 -0.56
CA VAL A 101 -1.32 -23.77 -1.63
C VAL A 101 -0.13 -24.66 -1.98
N LYS A 102 1.06 -24.07 -2.19
CA LYS A 102 2.28 -24.83 -2.48
C LYS A 102 2.63 -25.82 -1.36
N GLN A 103 2.49 -25.42 -0.10
CA GLN A 103 2.74 -26.31 1.03
C GLN A 103 1.76 -27.49 1.07
N LYS A 104 0.47 -27.25 0.81
CA LYS A 104 -0.55 -28.32 0.76
C LYS A 104 -0.32 -29.29 -0.40
N ILE A 105 0.05 -28.78 -1.58
CA ILE A 105 0.40 -29.60 -2.75
C ILE A 105 1.63 -30.47 -2.43
N GLY A 106 2.67 -29.89 -1.81
CA GLY A 106 3.86 -30.63 -1.39
C GLY A 106 3.57 -31.74 -0.37
N GLN A 107 2.63 -31.51 0.56
CA GLN A 107 2.20 -32.52 1.53
C GLN A 107 1.36 -33.64 0.91
N LEU A 108 0.57 -33.32 -0.11
CA LEU A 108 -0.21 -34.32 -0.84
C LEU A 108 0.72 -35.17 -1.73
N SER A 109 1.65 -34.52 -2.45
CA SER A 109 2.59 -35.22 -3.34
C SER A 109 3.54 -36.14 -2.58
N SER A 110 3.99 -35.77 -1.37
CA SER A 110 4.79 -36.67 -0.54
C SER A 110 4.00 -37.91 -0.11
N LYS A 111 2.74 -37.76 0.31
CA LYS A 111 1.89 -38.88 0.69
C LYS A 111 1.56 -39.81 -0.49
N LEU A 112 1.40 -39.25 -1.69
CA LEU A 112 1.13 -40.03 -2.90
C LEU A 112 2.37 -40.79 -3.39
N TYR A 113 3.57 -40.26 -3.17
CA TYR A 113 4.83 -40.92 -3.55
C TYR A 113 5.02 -42.29 -2.86
N ASP A 114 4.63 -42.38 -1.59
CA ASP A 114 4.78 -43.59 -0.78
C ASP A 114 3.76 -44.69 -1.11
N ILE A 115 2.75 -44.39 -1.94
CA ILE A 115 1.74 -45.38 -2.34
C ILE A 115 2.36 -46.34 -3.35
N ARG A 116 2.40 -47.62 -2.97
CA ARG A 116 2.71 -48.75 -3.85
C ARG A 116 1.41 -49.42 -4.27
N PHE A 117 1.16 -49.47 -5.57
CA PHE A 117 -0.02 -50.12 -6.14
C PHE A 117 0.17 -51.63 -6.35
N SER A 118 1.30 -52.20 -5.92
CA SER A 118 1.61 -53.63 -6.09
C SER A 118 0.54 -54.57 -5.52
N ALA A 119 -0.12 -54.20 -4.43
CA ALA A 119 -1.23 -54.98 -3.90
C ALA A 119 -2.45 -54.98 -4.85
N PHE A 120 -2.73 -53.84 -5.50
CA PHE A 120 -3.80 -53.71 -6.47
C PHE A 120 -3.47 -54.45 -7.77
N GLU A 121 -2.22 -54.35 -8.24
CA GLU A 121 -1.69 -55.09 -9.39
C GLU A 121 -1.82 -56.61 -9.19
N ASN A 122 -1.37 -57.12 -8.03
CA ASN A 122 -1.47 -58.55 -7.70
C ASN A 122 -2.94 -59.02 -7.62
N HIS A 123 -3.83 -58.19 -7.09
CA HIS A 123 -5.26 -58.52 -7.03
C HIS A 123 -5.90 -58.54 -8.43
N LEU A 124 -5.53 -57.60 -9.30
CA LEU A 124 -5.99 -57.57 -10.69
C LEU A 124 -5.55 -58.83 -11.44
N GLU A 125 -4.27 -59.21 -11.29
CA GLU A 125 -3.73 -60.44 -11.88
C GLU A 125 -4.46 -61.69 -11.34
N THR A 126 -4.78 -61.72 -10.05
CA THR A 126 -5.56 -62.83 -9.45
C THR A 126 -6.98 -62.91 -10.02
N PHE A 127 -7.64 -61.77 -10.23
CA PHE A 127 -8.98 -61.74 -10.82
C PHE A 127 -9.00 -62.14 -12.29
N GLN A 128 -7.95 -61.80 -13.04
CA GLN A 128 -7.73 -62.27 -14.41
C GLN A 128 -7.59 -63.80 -14.46
N GLN A 129 -6.75 -64.37 -13.59
CA GLN A 129 -6.48 -65.81 -13.57
C GLN A 129 -7.70 -66.66 -13.16
N LEU A 130 -8.57 -66.11 -12.30
CA LEU A 130 -9.74 -66.81 -11.78
C LEU A 130 -11.02 -66.57 -12.60
N GLU A 131 -10.95 -65.80 -13.71
CA GLU A 131 -12.10 -65.37 -14.54
C GLU A 131 -13.27 -64.78 -13.70
N ILE A 132 -12.95 -64.12 -12.58
CA ILE A 132 -13.96 -63.64 -11.61
C ILE A 132 -14.73 -62.42 -12.16
N LEU A 133 -14.08 -61.60 -12.97
CA LEU A 133 -14.62 -60.35 -13.48
C LEU A 133 -15.04 -60.49 -14.94
N ASN A 134 -16.11 -59.77 -15.31
CA ASN A 134 -16.47 -59.68 -16.72
C ASN A 134 -15.46 -58.78 -17.49
N PRO A 135 -15.38 -58.89 -18.82
CA PRO A 135 -14.38 -58.16 -19.61
C PRO A 135 -14.42 -56.64 -19.42
N LEU A 136 -15.62 -56.06 -19.25
CA LEU A 136 -15.80 -54.61 -19.04
C LEU A 136 -15.31 -54.15 -17.66
N GLN A 137 -15.49 -54.98 -16.63
CA GLN A 137 -15.00 -54.71 -15.28
C GLN A 137 -13.47 -54.78 -15.24
N LEU A 138 -12.89 -55.75 -15.95
CA LEU A 138 -11.44 -55.88 -16.06
C LEU A 138 -10.83 -54.67 -16.77
N GLU A 139 -11.39 -54.28 -17.92
CA GLU A 139 -10.96 -53.09 -18.68
C GLU A 139 -11.09 -51.81 -17.83
N GLY A 140 -12.16 -51.69 -17.04
CA GLY A 140 -12.33 -50.57 -16.12
C GLY A 140 -11.24 -50.51 -15.04
N MET A 141 -10.82 -51.66 -14.50
CA MET A 141 -9.76 -51.72 -13.49
C MET A 141 -8.37 -51.45 -14.08
N GLU A 142 -8.09 -51.93 -15.29
CA GLU A 142 -6.84 -51.64 -16.02
C GLU A 142 -6.72 -50.14 -16.35
N ASN A 143 -7.79 -49.52 -16.83
CA ASN A 143 -7.81 -48.08 -17.11
C ASN A 143 -7.63 -47.23 -15.84
N LEU A 144 -8.18 -47.68 -14.71
CA LEU A 144 -7.97 -47.03 -13.43
C LEU A 144 -6.51 -47.11 -12.98
N LEU A 145 -5.89 -48.28 -13.11
CA LEU A 145 -4.48 -48.49 -12.78
C LEU A 145 -3.56 -47.61 -13.64
N ASP A 146 -3.80 -47.56 -14.95
CA ASP A 146 -3.04 -46.72 -15.87
C ASP A 146 -3.16 -45.23 -15.52
N SER A 147 -4.37 -44.78 -15.20
CA SER A 147 -4.63 -43.40 -14.76
C SER A 147 -3.90 -43.05 -13.46
N LEU A 148 -3.83 -43.98 -12.51
CA LEU A 148 -3.13 -43.79 -11.23
C LEU A 148 -1.61 -43.75 -11.41
N ASN A 149 -1.07 -44.58 -12.30
CA ASN A 149 0.35 -44.58 -12.64
C ASN A 149 0.75 -43.28 -13.37
N LYS A 150 -0.05 -42.84 -14.35
CA LYS A 150 0.15 -41.57 -15.03
C LYS A 150 0.11 -40.37 -14.07
N LEU A 151 -0.85 -40.35 -13.14
CA LEU A 151 -0.92 -39.32 -12.09
C LEU A 151 0.34 -39.31 -11.23
N LYS A 152 0.90 -40.48 -10.91
CA LYS A 152 2.15 -40.59 -10.14
C LYS A 152 3.33 -40.03 -10.92
N ASP A 153 3.43 -40.31 -12.22
CA ASP A 153 4.51 -39.82 -13.09
C ASP A 153 4.46 -38.30 -13.30
N ASP A 154 3.26 -37.73 -13.50
CA ASP A 154 3.07 -36.28 -13.62
C ASP A 154 3.51 -35.54 -12.33
N ILE A 155 3.26 -36.13 -11.16
CA ILE A 155 3.72 -35.60 -9.86
C ILE A 155 5.26 -35.69 -9.71
N LEU A 156 5.91 -36.63 -10.39
CA LEU A 156 7.38 -36.80 -10.37
C LEU A 156 8.09 -35.78 -11.27
N LEU A 157 7.52 -35.44 -12.43
CA LEU A 157 8.07 -34.41 -13.32
C LEU A 157 8.14 -33.03 -12.63
N ASP A 158 7.09 -32.65 -11.92
CA ASP A 158 6.98 -31.35 -11.23
C ASP A 158 8.03 -31.16 -10.10
N LYS A 159 8.63 -32.25 -9.61
CA LYS A 159 9.74 -32.22 -8.62
C LYS A 159 11.12 -32.05 -9.27
N VAL A 160 11.32 -32.46 -10.53
CA VAL A 160 12.60 -32.36 -11.24
C VAL A 160 12.83 -30.91 -11.71
N ASP A 161 11.78 -30.24 -12.16
CA ASP A 161 11.84 -28.84 -12.63
C ASP A 161 12.00 -27.81 -11.51
N SER A 162 11.90 -28.22 -10.23
CA SER A 162 12.14 -27.34 -9.08
C SER A 162 13.60 -27.33 -8.59
N PHE A 163 14.50 -28.10 -9.21
CA PHE A 163 15.92 -28.22 -8.84
C PHE A 163 16.90 -27.71 -9.91
N ILE A 164 16.40 -27.07 -10.98
CA ILE A 164 17.18 -26.25 -11.93
C ILE A 164 16.77 -24.79 -11.77
#